data_AF-A0AAW0HSK1-F1
#
_entry.id   AF-A0AAW0HSK1-F1
#
_cell.length_a   1.000
_cell.length_b   1.000
_cell.length_c   1.000
_cell.angle_alpha   90.00
_cell.angle_beta   90.00
_cell.angle_gamma   90.00
#
_symmetry.space_group_name_H-M   'P 1'
#
loop_
_entity.id
_entity.type
_entity.pdbx_description
1 polymer ?
#
loop_
_entity_poly.entity_id
_entity_poly.type
_entity_poly.pdbx_seq_one_letter_code
_entity_poly.pdbx_strand_id
1 'polypeptide(L)'
;MAETSEEVAVLVQRVVKDITNAFRRNPHIDEIGLIPCPEARYNRSPIVLVENKLGVESWCVKFLLPYVHNKLLLYRTRKQWLNKDGEYEPVFLLWEEPWLGFAIPGL
;
A
#
# COMPACT_ATOMS: atom_id res chain seq x y z
N MET A 1 -5.70 -23.32 5.42
CA MET A 1 -6.00 -22.91 4.05
C MET A 1 -4.77 -22.20 3.53
N ALA A 2 -4.08 -22.77 2.54
CA ALA A 2 -2.93 -22.13 1.94
C ALA A 2 -3.45 -21.06 0.97
N GLU A 3 -3.58 -19.83 1.44
CA GLU A 3 -3.73 -18.68 0.55
C GLU A 3 -2.47 -18.64 -0.33
N THR A 4 -2.63 -18.78 -1.63
CA THR A 4 -1.50 -18.85 -2.57
C THR A 4 -0.79 -17.50 -2.63
N SER A 5 0.53 -17.51 -2.86
CA SER A 5 1.34 -16.28 -2.84
C SER A 5 0.85 -15.22 -3.84
N GLU A 6 0.23 -15.67 -4.93
CA GLU A 6 -0.36 -14.85 -5.98
C GLU A 6 -1.65 -14.17 -5.51
N GLU A 7 -2.54 -14.88 -4.82
CA GLU A 7 -3.75 -14.31 -4.23
C GLU A 7 -3.42 -13.18 -3.23
N VAL A 8 -2.38 -13.40 -2.42
CA VAL A 8 -1.87 -12.40 -1.48
C VAL A 8 -1.35 -11.17 -2.22
N ALA A 9 -0.63 -11.35 -3.33
CA ALA A 9 -0.12 -10.22 -4.12
C ALA A 9 -1.26 -9.37 -4.70
N VAL A 10 -2.28 -10.00 -5.29
CA VAL A 10 -3.46 -9.31 -5.84
C VAL A 10 -4.23 -8.58 -4.74
N LEU A 11 -4.41 -9.22 -3.57
CA LEU A 11 -5.03 -8.60 -2.40
C LEU A 11 -4.26 -7.35 -1.98
N VAL A 12 -2.94 -7.46 -1.80
CA VAL A 12 -2.10 -6.33 -1.37
C VAL A 12 -2.15 -5.19 -2.38
N GLN A 13 -2.07 -5.48 -3.68
CA GLN A 13 -2.19 -4.45 -4.72
C GLN A 13 -3.54 -3.71 -4.65
N ARG A 14 -4.63 -4.43 -4.43
CA ARG A 14 -5.96 -3.84 -4.24
C ARG A 14 -6.00 -2.95 -3.00
N VAL A 15 -5.46 -3.41 -1.87
CA VAL A 15 -5.43 -2.65 -0.61
C VAL A 15 -4.64 -1.34 -0.76
N VAL A 16 -3.47 -1.37 -1.40
CA VAL A 16 -2.66 -0.16 -1.64
C VAL A 16 -3.43 0.81 -2.56
N LYS A 17 -4.13 0.30 -3.57
CA LYS A 17 -4.99 1.12 -4.44
C LYS A 17 -6.16 1.74 -3.66
N ASP A 18 -6.78 0.99 -2.76
CA ASP A 18 -7.89 1.47 -1.93
C ASP A 18 -7.43 2.57 -0.97
N ILE A 19 -6.25 2.44 -0.36
CA ILE A 19 -5.62 3.50 0.45
C ILE A 19 -5.41 4.76 -0.38
N THR A 20 -4.81 4.62 -1.56
CA THR A 20 -4.56 5.76 -2.47
C THR A 20 -5.87 6.44 -2.88
N ASN A 21 -6.90 5.65 -3.17
CA ASN A 21 -8.23 6.16 -3.49
C ASN A 21 -8.89 6.86 -2.29
N ALA A 22 -8.67 6.39 -1.06
CA ALA A 22 -9.20 7.03 0.13
C ALA A 22 -8.62 8.44 0.30
N PHE A 23 -7.30 8.61 0.17
CA PHE A 23 -6.65 9.92 0.21
C PHE A 23 -7.07 10.85 -0.93
N ARG A 24 -7.29 10.30 -2.13
CA ARG A 24 -7.82 11.09 -3.27
C ARG A 24 -9.26 11.56 -3.04
N ARG A 25 -10.09 10.75 -2.37
CA ARG A 25 -11.50 11.07 -2.09
C ARG A 25 -11.64 12.05 -0.94
N ASN A 26 -10.84 11.88 0.11
CA ASN A 26 -10.84 12.78 1.26
C ASN A 26 -9.39 13.22 1.56
N PRO A 27 -8.98 14.43 1.11
CA PRO A 27 -7.66 14.97 1.41
C PRO A 27 -7.52 15.44 2.87
N HIS A 28 -8.62 15.54 3.62
CA HIS A 28 -8.65 16.02 5.01
C HIS A 28 -8.56 14.88 6.03
N ILE A 29 -7.97 13.75 5.65
CA ILE A 29 -7.73 12.64 6.58
C ILE A 29 -6.77 13.11 7.69
N ASP A 30 -7.21 13.04 8.93
CA ASP A 30 -6.50 13.54 10.11
C ASP A 30 -5.86 12.42 10.93
N GLU A 31 -6.43 11.22 10.89
CA GLU A 31 -5.97 10.08 11.69
C GLU A 31 -5.99 8.76 10.90
N ILE A 32 -4.98 7.93 11.14
CA ILE A 32 -4.91 6.53 10.69
C ILE A 32 -4.99 5.60 11.90
N GLY A 33 -5.88 4.62 11.84
CA GLY A 33 -6.15 3.68 12.94
C GLY A 33 -6.11 2.23 12.50
N LEU A 34 -5.78 1.34 13.43
CA LEU A 34 -5.87 -0.10 13.23
C LEU A 34 -7.16 -0.63 13.85
N ILE A 35 -8.02 -1.25 13.04
CA ILE A 35 -9.28 -1.84 13.49
C ILE A 35 -9.02 -3.30 13.86
N PRO A 36 -9.27 -3.71 15.12
CA PRO A 36 -9.13 -5.10 15.53
C PRO A 36 -10.19 -5.96 14.81
N CYS A 37 -9.74 -6.77 13.86
CA CYS A 37 -10.56 -7.67 13.07
C CYS A 37 -9.74 -8.92 12.74
N PRO A 38 -9.97 -10.06 13.43
CA PRO A 38 -9.12 -11.25 13.30
C PRO A 38 -9.31 -11.97 11.96
N GLU A 39 -10.49 -11.87 11.35
CA GLU A 39 -10.87 -12.55 10.11
C GLU A 39 -11.53 -11.59 9.13
N ALA A 40 -11.29 -11.82 7.83
CA ALA A 40 -11.87 -11.01 6.77
C ALA A 40 -13.38 -11.22 6.70
N ARG A 41 -14.16 -10.14 6.81
CA ARG A 41 -15.59 -10.17 6.51
C ARG A 41 -15.76 -10.16 4.99
N TYR A 42 -16.25 -11.27 4.44
CA TYR A 42 -16.29 -11.56 3.01
C TYR A 42 -16.65 -10.36 2.10
N ASN A 43 -15.83 -10.18 1.05
CA ASN A 43 -15.92 -9.19 -0.03
C ASN A 43 -15.95 -7.71 0.36
N ARG A 44 -15.37 -7.32 1.50
CA ARG A 44 -15.12 -5.91 1.83
C ARG A 44 -13.64 -5.59 1.74
N SER A 45 -13.34 -4.35 1.33
CA SER A 45 -11.98 -3.83 1.45
C SER A 45 -11.63 -3.70 2.94
N PRO A 46 -10.42 -4.06 3.37
CA PRO A 46 -9.96 -3.83 4.75
C PRO A 46 -9.77 -2.35 5.07
N ILE A 47 -9.91 -1.47 4.08
CA ILE A 47 -9.80 -0.02 4.23
C ILE A 47 -11.19 0.54 4.54
N VAL A 48 -11.33 1.08 5.74
CA VAL A 48 -12.59 1.64 6.25
C VAL A 48 -12.38 3.13 6.46
N LEU A 49 -13.07 3.96 5.68
CA LEU A 49 -13.05 5.41 5.84
C LEU A 49 -14.31 5.84 6.60
N VAL A 50 -14.13 6.42 7.79
CA VAL A 50 -15.22 7.01 8.59
C VAL A 50 -14.87 8.47 8.85
N GLU A 51 -15.69 9.38 8.31
CA GLU A 51 -15.43 10.82 8.37
C GLU A 51 -14.04 11.17 7.80
N ASN A 52 -13.13 11.65 8.64
CA ASN A 52 -11.74 11.97 8.29
C ASN A 52 -10.75 10.89 8.77
N LYS A 53 -11.22 9.78 9.34
CA LYS A 53 -10.36 8.76 9.92
C LYS A 53 -10.26 7.55 8.99
N LEU A 54 -9.03 7.16 8.68
CA LEU A 54 -8.73 6.00 7.84
C LEU A 54 -8.39 4.80 8.72
N GLY A 55 -9.31 3.84 8.80
CA GLY A 55 -9.15 2.58 9.50
C GLY A 55 -8.63 1.46 8.59
N VAL A 56 -7.68 0.68 9.10
CA VAL A 56 -7.14 -0.51 8.45
C VAL A 56 -7.42 -1.74 9.31
N GLU A 57 -8.12 -2.73 8.78
CA GLU A 57 -8.41 -3.97 9.50
C GLU A 57 -7.16 -4.81 9.76
N SER A 58 -6.98 -5.31 10.98
CA SER A 58 -5.74 -5.98 11.42
C SER A 58 -5.40 -7.25 10.62
N TRP A 59 -6.39 -7.97 10.10
CA TRP A 59 -6.15 -9.19 9.32
C TRP A 59 -5.37 -8.90 8.03
N CYS A 60 -5.43 -7.70 7.45
CA CYS A 60 -4.71 -7.40 6.21
C CYS A 60 -3.24 -7.05 6.47
N VAL A 61 -2.90 -6.61 7.68
CA VAL A 61 -1.53 -6.17 8.04
C VAL A 61 -0.53 -7.32 7.97
N LYS A 62 -0.95 -8.54 8.33
CA LYS A 62 -0.10 -9.75 8.28
C LYS A 62 0.37 -10.09 6.85
N PHE A 63 -0.34 -9.62 5.84
CA PHE A 63 0.00 -9.81 4.43
C PHE A 63 0.65 -8.56 3.82
N LEU A 64 0.08 -7.39 4.13
CA LEU A 64 0.50 -6.11 3.58
C LEU A 64 1.94 -5.76 3.98
N LEU A 65 2.25 -5.85 5.27
CA LEU A 65 3.55 -5.44 5.80
C LEU A 65 4.72 -6.24 5.21
N PRO A 66 4.74 -7.60 5.26
CA PRO A 66 5.86 -8.36 4.70
C PRO A 66 5.98 -8.21 3.18
N TYR A 67 4.87 -8.11 2.45
CA TYR A 67 4.91 -7.92 0.99
C TYR A 67 5.54 -6.57 0.62
N VAL A 68 5.04 -5.48 1.20
CA VAL A 68 5.53 -4.12 0.92
C VAL A 68 6.97 -3.96 1.40
N HIS A 69 7.30 -4.48 2.58
CA HIS A 69 8.65 -4.45 3.14
C HIS A 69 9.65 -5.18 2.23
N ASN A 70 9.33 -6.40 1.78
CA ASN A 70 10.20 -7.15 0.90
C ASN A 70 10.36 -6.46 -0.46
N LYS A 71 9.28 -5.88 -1.01
CA LYS A 71 9.33 -5.12 -2.27
C LYS A 71 10.24 -3.88 -2.15
N LEU A 72 10.15 -3.15 -1.03
CA LEU A 72 11.01 -2.00 -0.73
C LEU A 72 12.50 -2.42 -0.62
N LEU A 73 12.78 -3.52 0.07
CA LEU A 73 14.14 -4.05 0.19
C LEU A 73 14.72 -4.49 -1.16
N LEU A 74 13.92 -5.16 -2.00
CA LEU A 74 14.32 -5.57 -3.34
C LEU A 74 14.64 -4.37 -4.23
N TYR A 75 13.83 -3.31 -4.14
CA TYR A 75 14.08 -2.02 -4.80
C TYR A 75 15.41 -1.41 -4.33
N ARG A 76 15.61 -1.27 -3.03
CA ARG A 76 16.84 -0.69 -2.44
C ARG A 76 18.10 -1.49 -2.81
N THR A 77 18.01 -2.81 -2.89
CA THR A 77 19.14 -3.69 -3.21
C THR A 77 19.41 -3.75 -4.73
N ARG A 78 18.68 -2.97 -5.55
CA ARG A 78 18.70 -2.98 -7.03
C ARG A 78 18.50 -4.37 -7.65
N LYS A 79 17.94 -5.33 -6.91
CA LYS A 79 17.77 -6.72 -7.38
C LYS A 79 16.60 -6.91 -8.34
N GLN A 80 15.70 -5.91 -8.47
CA GLN A 80 14.42 -6.08 -9.17
C GLN A 80 14.28 -5.30 -10.49
N TRP A 81 15.35 -4.67 -11.00
CA TRP A 81 15.36 -4.08 -12.36
C TRP A 81 15.32 -5.13 -13.50
N LEU A 82 15.27 -6.44 -13.17
CA LEU A 82 15.52 -7.51 -14.14
C LEU A 82 14.35 -8.48 -14.40
N ASN A 83 13.21 -8.36 -13.72
CA ASN A 83 12.05 -9.17 -14.10
C ASN A 83 11.21 -8.43 -15.13
N LYS A 84 11.50 -8.80 -16.39
CA LYS A 84 10.60 -8.81 -17.54
C LYS A 84 9.14 -8.86 -17.09
N ASP A 85 8.45 -7.78 -17.39
CA ASP A 85 7.10 -7.69 -17.94
C ASP A 85 6.52 -6.38 -17.40
N GLY A 86 6.39 -5.40 -18.31
CA GLY A 86 6.13 -3.98 -18.04
C GLY A 86 4.73 -3.67 -17.54
N GLU A 87 4.25 -4.36 -16.50
CA GLU A 87 2.98 -4.08 -15.84
C GLU A 87 3.10 -4.21 -14.32
N TYR A 88 3.79 -3.26 -13.68
CA TYR A 88 3.47 -2.92 -12.30
C TYR A 88 3.37 -1.41 -12.16
N GLU A 89 2.11 -0.99 -12.07
CA GLU A 89 1.60 0.36 -11.88
C GLU A 89 2.51 1.30 -11.04
N PRO A 90 2.58 2.59 -11.42
CA PRO A 90 3.40 3.63 -10.80
C PRO A 90 2.88 4.09 -9.42
N VAL A 91 2.19 3.23 -8.66
CA VAL A 91 1.65 3.61 -7.34
C VAL A 91 2.78 3.90 -6.34
N PHE A 92 3.93 3.25 -6.48
CA PHE A 92 5.11 3.56 -5.65
C PHE A 92 5.81 4.86 -6.09
N LEU A 93 5.80 5.19 -7.39
CA LEU A 93 6.36 6.44 -7.92
C LEU A 93 5.43 7.65 -7.66
N LEU A 94 4.12 7.43 -7.52
CA LEU A 94 3.14 8.44 -7.12
C LEU A 94 3.31 8.90 -5.65
N TRP A 95 4.10 8.18 -4.85
CA TRP A 95 4.43 8.59 -3.47
C TRP A 95 5.72 9.42 -3.41
N GLU A 96 6.44 9.58 -4.53
CA GLU A 96 7.71 10.31 -4.61
C GLU A 96 7.59 11.78 -5.04
N GLU A 97 6.38 12.32 -5.27
CA GLU A 97 6.20 13.70 -5.77
C GLU A 97 5.18 14.48 -4.91
N PRO A 98 5.58 14.92 -3.70
CA PRO A 98 5.65 16.38 -3.49
C PRO A 98 6.91 16.87 -2.76
N TRP A 99 7.87 16.01 -2.41
CA TRP A 99 9.08 16.41 -1.65
C TRP A 99 10.37 16.49 -2.48
N LEU A 100 10.34 16.08 -3.76
CA LEU A 100 11.45 16.25 -4.71
C LEU A 100 11.62 17.70 -5.22
N GLY A 101 10.96 18.68 -4.57
CA GLY A 101 11.15 20.12 -4.80
C GLY A 101 12.22 20.79 -3.92
N PHE A 102 12.90 20.07 -3.03
CA PHE A 102 14.02 20.59 -2.24
C PHE A 102 15.34 19.88 -2.59
N ALA A 103 15.62 19.72 -3.87
CA ALA A 103 17.01 19.68 -4.32
C ALA A 103 17.56 21.11 -4.20
N ILE A 104 18.28 21.41 -3.12
CA ILE A 104 19.11 22.61 -3.04
C ILE A 104 20.12 22.52 -4.20
N PRO A 105 20.09 23.42 -5.20
CA PRO A 105 21.13 23.47 -6.19
C PRO A 105 22.29 24.28 -5.60
N GLY A 106 23.41 23.59 -5.34
CA GLY A 106 24.70 24.22 -5.07
C GLY A 106 25.06 24.39 -3.60
N LEU A 107 25.74 23.38 -3.05
CA LEU A 107 26.97 23.58 -2.28
C LEU A 107 27.86 22.33 -2.39
#